data_AF-A0AAD0L4P6-F1
#
_entry.id   AF-A0AAD0L4P6-F1
#
_cell.length_a   1.000
_cell.length_b   1.000
_cell.length_c   1.000
_cell.angle_alpha   90.00
_cell.angle_beta   90.00
_cell.angle_gamma   90.00
#
_symmetry.space_group_name_H-M   'P 1'
#
loop_
_entity.id
_entity.type
_entity.pdbx_description
1 polymer ?
#
loop_
_entity_poly.entity_id
_entity_poly.type
_entity_poly.pdbx_seq_one_letter_code
_entity_poly.pdbx_strand_id
1 'polypeptide(L)'
;MKRLFPNAKIIIDRSHIVQMLNRAVNSMRTDLINRFDHSSKNYRLFKRNWKLFLKRYDDLNCTHQFYERSQRKWVTSERLVAQGLQLADQNFRKAY
;
A
#
# COMPACT_ATOMS: atom_id res chain seq x y z
N MET A 1 -1.05 -1.68 -40.82
CA MET A 1 -1.15 -1.54 -39.35
C MET A 1 -2.42 -0.75 -39.02
N LYS A 2 -3.46 -1.41 -38.49
CA LYS A 2 -4.71 -0.75 -38.08
C LYS A 2 -4.44 0.11 -36.84
N ARG A 3 -4.70 1.42 -36.92
CA ARG A 3 -4.78 2.29 -35.73
C ARG A 3 -5.94 1.76 -34.88
N LEU A 4 -5.62 1.07 -33.79
CA LEU A 4 -6.61 0.38 -32.94
C LEU A 4 -7.62 1.35 -32.30
N PHE A 5 -7.30 2.64 -32.21
CA PHE A 5 -8.22 3.65 -31.70
C PHE A 5 -8.04 5.00 -32.42
N PRO A 6 -8.66 5.21 -33.59
CA PRO A 6 -8.50 6.45 -34.36
C PRO A 6 -9.07 7.69 -33.64
N ASN A 7 -9.90 7.51 -32.61
CA ASN A 7 -10.57 8.58 -31.87
C ASN A 7 -10.62 8.33 -30.34
N ALA A 8 -9.73 7.50 -29.76
CA ALA A 8 -9.69 7.36 -28.30
C ALA A 8 -9.22 8.67 -27.68
N LYS A 9 -10.17 9.51 -27.26
CA LYS A 9 -9.89 10.49 -26.21
C LYS A 9 -9.55 9.68 -24.97
N ILE A 10 -8.30 9.74 -24.52
CA ILE A 10 -7.92 9.20 -23.23
C ILE A 10 -8.65 10.06 -22.20
N ILE A 11 -9.85 9.63 -21.78
CA ILE A 11 -10.60 10.27 -20.70
C ILE A 11 -9.92 9.82 -19.42
N ILE A 12 -8.79 10.46 -19.09
CA ILE A 12 -8.09 10.27 -17.82
C ILE A 12 -8.93 10.98 -16.76
N ASP A 13 -9.99 10.33 -16.29
CA ASP A 13 -10.72 10.80 -15.13
C ASP A 13 -9.86 10.66 -13.86
N ARG A 14 -10.05 11.54 -12.89
CA ARG A 14 -9.30 11.54 -11.60
C ARG A 14 -9.38 10.17 -10.92
N SER A 15 -10.51 9.49 -11.04
CA SER A 15 -10.68 8.14 -10.49
C SER A 15 -9.77 7.11 -11.15
N HIS A 16 -9.49 7.23 -12.45
CA HIS A 16 -8.62 6.31 -13.18
C HIS A 16 -7.15 6.48 -12.75
N ILE A 17 -6.69 7.72 -12.51
CA ILE A 17 -5.34 7.98 -11.97
C ILE A 17 -5.19 7.35 -10.58
N VAL A 18 -6.18 7.57 -9.70
CA VAL A 18 -6.18 6.99 -8.35
C VAL A 18 -6.19 5.46 -8.40
N GLN A 19 -6.97 4.86 -9.31
CA GLN A 19 -6.98 3.41 -9.51
C GLN A 19 -5.63 2.88 -10.01
N MET A 20 -5.01 3.54 -10.99
CA MET A 20 -3.70 3.15 -11.51
C MET A 20 -2.63 3.21 -10.42
N LEU A 21 -2.61 4.27 -9.62
CA LEU A 21 -1.69 4.41 -8.49
C LEU A 21 -1.91 3.30 -7.45
N ASN A 22 -3.15 3.06 -7.04
CA ASN A 22 -3.49 1.99 -6.10
C ASN A 22 -3.07 0.61 -6.60
N ARG A 23 -3.25 0.33 -7.90
CA ARG A 23 -2.81 -0.94 -8.50
C ARG A 23 -1.29 -1.08 -8.48
N ALA A 24 -0.56 -0.01 -8.82
CA ALA A 24 0.90 0.00 -8.79
C ALA A 24 1.42 -0.25 -7.37
N VAL A 25 0.95 0.52 -6.38
CA VAL A 25 1.34 0.37 -4.97
C VAL A 25 0.98 -1.02 -4.44
N ASN A 26 -0.22 -1.53 -4.76
CA ASN A 26 -0.61 -2.87 -4.32
C ASN A 26 0.23 -3.98 -4.96
N SER A 27 0.67 -3.82 -6.21
CA SER A 27 1.61 -4.75 -6.85
C SER A 27 2.93 -4.77 -6.10
N MET A 28 3.54 -3.60 -5.88
CA MET A 28 4.81 -3.49 -5.13
C MET A 28 4.71 -4.03 -3.71
N ARG A 29 3.57 -3.81 -3.03
CA ARG A 29 3.29 -4.42 -1.71
C ARG A 29 3.26 -5.95 -1.80
N THR A 30 2.66 -6.51 -2.84
CA THR A 30 2.56 -7.96 -3.04
C THR A 30 3.94 -8.56 -3.28
N ASP A 31 4.76 -7.91 -4.11
CA ASP A 31 6.16 -8.31 -4.33
C ASP A 31 6.99 -8.21 -3.05
N LEU A 32 6.77 -7.17 -2.25
CA LEU A 32 7.39 -7.04 -0.92
C LEU A 32 6.99 -8.18 0.02
N ILE A 33 5.71 -8.51 0.10
CA ILE A 33 5.22 -9.60 0.95
C ILE A 33 5.78 -10.95 0.52
N ASN A 34 5.88 -11.22 -0.78
CA ASN A 34 6.41 -12.48 -1.32
C ASN A 34 7.90 -12.70 -0.98
N ARG A 35 8.63 -11.64 -0.64
CA ARG A 35 10.03 -11.74 -0.18
C ARG A 35 10.15 -12.05 1.31
N PHE A 36 9.09 -11.89 2.10
CA PHE A 36 9.10 -12.23 3.51
C PHE A 36 8.76 -13.70 3.73
N ASP A 37 9.36 -14.29 4.75
CA ASP A 37 8.91 -15.59 5.24
C ASP A 37 7.45 -15.53 5.73
N HIS A 38 6.65 -16.53 5.36
CA HIS A 38 5.20 -16.56 5.62
C HIS A 38 4.85 -16.59 7.12
N SER A 39 5.75 -17.08 7.98
CA SER A 39 5.57 -17.10 9.44
C SER A 39 5.99 -15.78 10.11
N SER A 40 6.70 -14.91 9.37
CA SER A 40 7.28 -13.69 9.92
C SER A 40 6.21 -12.69 10.40
N LYS A 41 6.60 -11.84 11.35
CA LYS A 41 5.77 -10.70 11.79
C LYS A 41 5.56 -9.69 10.65
N ASN A 42 6.56 -9.52 9.78
CA ASN A 42 6.53 -8.58 8.67
C ASN A 42 5.52 -9.01 7.60
N TYR A 43 5.53 -10.30 7.21
CA TYR A 43 4.51 -10.86 6.32
C TYR A 43 3.10 -10.57 6.85
N ARG A 44 2.85 -10.90 8.14
CA ARG A 44 1.54 -10.68 8.77
C ARG A 44 1.17 -9.20 8.85
N LEU A 45 2.13 -8.32 9.14
CA LEU A 45 1.92 -6.87 9.18
C LEU A 45 1.36 -6.36 7.85
N PHE A 46 2.06 -6.62 6.75
CA PHE A 46 1.68 -6.14 5.42
C PHE A 46 0.48 -6.87 4.82
N LYS A 47 0.30 -8.16 5.12
CA LYS A 47 -0.84 -8.96 4.64
C LYS A 47 -2.14 -8.54 5.31
N ARG A 48 -2.15 -8.44 6.65
CA ARG A 48 -3.36 -8.10 7.43
C ARG A 48 -3.76 -6.64 7.24
N ASN A 49 -2.79 -5.73 7.25
CA ASN A 49 -3.04 -4.29 7.23
C ASN A 49 -2.98 -3.70 5.80
N TRP A 50 -3.20 -4.53 4.78
CA TRP A 50 -3.06 -4.13 3.38
C TRP A 50 -3.85 -2.86 3.01
N LYS A 51 -5.04 -2.67 3.60
CA LYS A 51 -5.86 -1.46 3.39
C LYS A 51 -5.17 -0.18 3.88
N LEU A 52 -4.40 -0.25 4.97
CA LEU A 52 -3.68 0.92 5.50
C LEU A 52 -2.54 1.32 4.57
N PHE A 53 -1.86 0.34 3.96
CA PHE A 53 -0.80 0.57 2.97
C PHE A 53 -1.31 1.02 1.58
N LEU A 54 -2.62 1.10 1.38
CA LEU A 54 -3.24 1.68 0.18
C LEU A 54 -3.95 3.01 0.47
N LYS A 55 -3.95 3.46 1.73
CA LYS A 55 -4.42 4.80 2.08
C LYS A 55 -3.30 5.81 1.88
N ARG A 56 -3.65 7.05 1.57
CA ARG A 56 -2.72 8.18 1.63
C ARG A 56 -2.26 8.36 3.07
N TYR A 57 -1.00 8.78 3.25
CA TYR A 57 -0.44 9.01 4.57
C TYR A 57 -1.26 10.06 5.36
N ASP A 58 -1.72 11.13 4.69
CA ASP A 58 -2.53 12.20 5.29
C ASP A 58 -3.88 11.71 5.85
N ASP A 59 -4.41 10.59 5.33
CA ASP A 59 -5.69 10.01 5.75
C ASP A 59 -5.50 9.01 6.91
N LEU A 60 -4.27 8.81 7.39
CA LEU A 60 -3.97 7.91 8.49
C LEU A 60 -4.30 8.56 9.82
N ASN A 61 -4.97 7.80 10.68
CA ASN A 61 -5.27 8.28 12.01
C ASN A 61 -4.00 8.25 12.89
N CYS A 62 -3.65 9.42 13.45
CA CYS A 62 -2.52 9.62 14.35
C CYS A 62 -2.91 9.71 15.85
N THR A 63 -4.20 9.70 16.18
CA THR A 63 -4.72 9.87 17.55
C THR A 63 -5.33 8.60 18.13
N HIS A 64 -6.24 7.97 17.39
CA HIS A 64 -6.94 6.76 17.78
C HIS A 64 -6.06 5.53 17.62
N GLN A 65 -5.85 4.83 18.73
CA GLN A 65 -5.09 3.59 18.78
C GLN A 65 -6.01 2.38 18.65
N PHE A 66 -5.51 1.34 18.00
CA PHE A 66 -6.14 0.03 17.98
C PHE A 66 -5.12 -1.06 18.31
N TYR A 67 -5.62 -2.19 18.77
CA TYR A 67 -4.76 -3.34 19.07
C TYR A 67 -4.38 -4.08 17.78
N GLU A 68 -3.13 -3.96 17.36
CA GLU A 68 -2.65 -4.64 16.16
C GLU A 68 -2.05 -6.01 16.49
N ARG A 69 -2.77 -7.07 16.10
CA ARG A 69 -2.43 -8.44 16.49
C ARG A 69 -1.12 -8.94 15.89
N SER A 70 -0.72 -8.49 14.68
CA SER A 70 0.56 -8.92 14.10
C SER A 70 1.75 -8.40 14.90
N GLN A 71 1.58 -7.26 15.57
CA GLN A 71 2.59 -6.59 16.37
C GLN A 71 2.42 -6.81 17.88
N ARG A 72 1.26 -7.31 18.32
CA ARG A 72 0.86 -7.51 19.74
C ARG A 72 0.97 -6.23 20.57
N LYS A 73 0.62 -5.07 19.99
CA LYS A 73 0.67 -3.76 20.65
C LYS A 73 -0.45 -2.84 20.21
N TRP A 74 -0.78 -1.88 21.06
CA TRP A 74 -1.63 -0.74 20.72
C TRP A 74 -0.83 0.26 19.91
N VAL A 75 -1.35 0.62 18.74
CA VAL A 75 -0.70 1.52 17.78
C VAL A 75 -1.74 2.34 17.05
N THR A 76 -1.33 3.52 16.59
CA THR A 76 -2.09 4.32 15.63
C THR A 76 -1.86 3.79 14.22
N SER A 77 -2.77 4.12 13.30
CA SER A 77 -2.62 3.71 11.89
C SER A 77 -1.37 4.31 11.26
N GLU A 78 -1.10 5.58 11.57
CA GLU A 78 0.09 6.29 11.13
C GLU A 78 1.37 5.59 11.59
N ARG A 79 1.52 5.31 12.90
CA ARG A 79 2.73 4.67 13.44
C ARG A 79 2.92 3.25 12.90
N LEU A 80 1.84 2.54 12.62
CA LEU A 80 1.90 1.20 12.05
C LEU A 80 2.41 1.24 10.59
N VAL A 81 1.90 2.16 9.78
CA VAL A 81 2.37 2.36 8.40
C VAL A 81 3.82 2.84 8.39
N ALA A 82 4.18 3.81 9.24
CA ALA A 82 5.56 4.30 9.34
C ALA A 82 6.55 3.18 9.67
N GLN A 83 6.21 2.27 10.60
CA GLN A 83 7.01 1.07 10.87
C GLN A 83 7.09 0.15 9.66
N GLY A 84 5.98 -0.07 8.96
CA GLY A 84 5.98 -0.82 7.71
C GLY A 84 6.92 -0.22 6.68
N LEU A 85 6.88 1.10 6.45
CA LEU A 85 7.74 1.80 5.50
C LEU A 85 9.23 1.73 5.85
N GLN A 86 9.58 1.62 7.13
CA GLN A 86 10.96 1.37 7.58
C GLN A 86 11.42 -0.06 7.27
N LEU A 87 10.51 -1.03 7.29
CA LEU A 87 10.78 -2.44 6.98
C LEU A 87 10.70 -2.75 5.48
N ALA A 88 10.07 -1.86 4.70
CA ALA A 88 9.90 -2.01 3.28
C ALA A 88 11.21 -1.78 2.51
N ASP A 89 11.26 -2.27 1.27
CA ASP A 89 12.37 -1.94 0.38
C ASP A 89 12.33 -0.46 -0.04
N GLN A 90 13.46 0.04 -0.52
CA GLN A 90 13.60 1.44 -0.92
C GLN A 90 12.60 1.81 -2.03
N ASN A 91 12.24 0.85 -2.89
CA ASN A 91 11.29 1.05 -3.98
C ASN A 91 9.88 1.31 -3.45
N PHE A 92 9.38 0.47 -2.55
CA PHE A 92 8.07 0.66 -1.95
C PHE A 92 8.02 1.96 -1.13
N ARG A 93 9.08 2.29 -0.39
CA ARG A 93 9.15 3.53 0.39
C ARG A 93 9.12 4.79 -0.47
N LYS A 94 9.68 4.76 -1.68
CA LYS A 94 9.65 5.91 -2.62
C LYS A 94 8.31 6.04 -3.33
N ALA A 95 7.57 4.94 -3.48
CA ALA A 95 6.32 4.91 -4.21
C ALA A 95 5.07 5.19 -3.35
N TYR A 96 5.23 5.10 -2.03
CA TYR A 96 4.19 5.41 -1.04
C TYR A 96 4.21 6.90 -0.69
#